data_AF-A0A1Y3NAW6-F1
#
_entry.id   AF-A0A1Y3NAW6-F1
#
_cell.length_a   1.000
_cell.length_b   1.000
_cell.length_c   1.000
_cell.angle_alpha   90.00
_cell.angle_beta   90.00
_cell.angle_gamma   90.00
#
_symmetry.space_group_name_H-M   'P 1'
#
loop_
_entity.id
_entity.type
_entity.pdbx_description
1 polymer ?
#
loop_
_entity_poly.entity_id
_entity_poly.type
_entity_poly.pdbx_seq_one_letter_code
_entity_poly.pdbx_strand_id
1 'polypeptide(L)'
;CWSEKLGYPCCNYMYNTEVVYTDQDGEWGLENGEWCGILFSFAYDLCINKGGYPCCDYITKVVYTDEDGKWGIEKGNWCGIRS
;
A
#
# COMPACT_ATOMS: atom_id res chain seq x y z
N CYS A 1 -6.75 2.41 -11.58
CA CYS A 1 -6.20 1.03 -11.55
C CYS A 1 -5.50 0.67 -12.82
N TRP A 2 -4.62 -0.33 -12.78
CA TRP A 2 -4.19 -1.05 -13.98
C TRP A 2 -5.36 -1.88 -14.56
N SER A 3 -6.18 -2.49 -13.70
CA SER A 3 -7.33 -3.34 -14.08
C SER A 3 -8.45 -2.62 -14.84
N GLU A 4 -8.58 -1.30 -14.69
CA GLU A 4 -9.58 -0.50 -15.42
C GLU A 4 -9.34 -0.55 -16.93
N LYS A 5 -8.07 -0.67 -17.36
CA LYS A 5 -7.72 -0.84 -18.78
C LYS A 5 -8.19 -2.19 -19.34
N LEU A 6 -8.45 -3.15 -18.45
CA LEU A 6 -8.96 -4.48 -18.75
C LEU A 6 -10.48 -4.59 -18.54
N GLY A 7 -11.14 -3.49 -18.14
CA GLY A 7 -12.59 -3.45 -17.89
C GLY A 7 -13.03 -3.83 -16.48
N TYR A 8 -12.10 -3.96 -15.52
CA TYR A 8 -12.41 -4.32 -14.13
C TYR A 8 -12.16 -3.15 -13.17
N PRO A 9 -13.02 -2.93 -12.17
CA PRO A 9 -12.84 -1.85 -11.18
C PRO A 9 -11.59 -2.06 -10.33
N CYS A 10 -11.21 -1.01 -9.60
CA CYS A 10 -10.27 -1.17 -8.48
C CYS A 10 -10.95 -1.81 -7.28
N CYS A 11 -10.17 -2.54 -6.48
CA CYS A 11 -10.62 -2.93 -5.15
C CYS A 11 -10.75 -1.68 -4.28
N ASN A 12 -11.88 -1.52 -3.59
CA ASN A 12 -12.15 -0.40 -2.70
C ASN A 12 -11.31 -0.47 -1.42
N TYR A 13 -11.03 -1.70 -0.96
CA TYR A 13 -10.34 -1.96 0.30
C TYR A 13 -8.94 -2.53 0.06
N MET A 14 -8.14 -1.91 -0.82
CA MET A 14 -6.83 -2.41 -1.28
C MET A 14 -5.88 -2.98 -0.19
N TYR A 15 -6.00 -2.57 1.08
CA TYR A 15 -5.18 -3.07 2.21
C TYR A 15 -5.75 -4.31 2.92
N ASN A 16 -7.05 -4.54 2.78
CA ASN A 16 -7.79 -5.65 3.39
C ASN A 16 -8.40 -6.59 2.34
N THR A 17 -8.27 -6.27 1.05
CA THR A 17 -8.69 -7.16 -0.03
C THR A 17 -7.70 -8.32 -0.10
N GLU A 18 -8.19 -9.52 0.16
CA GLU A 18 -7.42 -10.74 -0.01
C GLU A 18 -7.07 -10.93 -1.49
N VAL A 19 -5.80 -11.23 -1.76
CA VAL A 19 -5.35 -11.61 -3.10
C VAL A 19 -5.84 -13.03 -3.37
N VAL A 20 -6.77 -13.16 -4.31
CA VAL A 20 -7.39 -14.44 -4.69
C VAL A 20 -6.80 -15.01 -5.98
N TYR A 21 -6.13 -14.17 -6.78
CA TYR A 21 -5.53 -14.55 -8.05
C TYR A 21 -4.44 -13.56 -8.46
N THR A 22 -3.42 -14.03 -9.17
CA THR A 22 -2.31 -13.19 -9.65
C THR A 22 -1.93 -13.62 -11.06
N ASP A 23 -1.76 -12.65 -11.96
CA ASP A 23 -1.32 -12.87 -13.34
C ASP A 23 -0.26 -11.84 -13.77
N GLN A 24 -0.02 -11.76 -15.08
CA GLN A 24 0.95 -10.84 -15.69
C GLN A 24 0.54 -9.36 -15.59
N ASP A 25 -0.75 -9.07 -15.38
CA ASP A 25 -1.28 -7.72 -15.28
C ASP A 25 -1.25 -7.23 -13.83
N GLY A 26 -1.45 -8.13 -12.86
CA GLY A 26 -1.21 -7.86 -11.44
C GLY A 26 -1.94 -8.81 -10.49
N GLU A 27 -2.17 -8.33 -9.26
CA GLU A 27 -2.90 -9.04 -8.22
C GLU A 27 -4.39 -8.69 -8.25
N TRP A 28 -5.22 -9.71 -8.15
CA TRP A 28 -6.66 -9.59 -8.24
C TRP A 28 -7.32 -9.94 -6.91
N GLY A 29 -8.35 -9.16 -6.58
CA GLY A 29 -9.20 -9.34 -5.42
C GLY A 29 -10.64 -9.64 -5.82
N LEU A 30 -11.41 -10.05 -4.82
CA LEU A 30 -12.85 -10.27 -4.93
C LEU A 30 -13.57 -9.38 -3.92
N GLU A 31 -14.40 -8.45 -4.41
CA GLU A 31 -15.22 -7.59 -3.56
C GLU A 31 -16.68 -7.70 -3.99
N ASN A 32 -17.57 -8.02 -3.05
CA ASN A 32 -19.00 -8.22 -3.32
C ASN A 32 -19.31 -9.24 -4.45
N GLY A 33 -18.40 -10.20 -4.67
CA GLY A 33 -18.53 -11.18 -5.75
C GLY A 33 -18.05 -10.67 -7.12
N GLU A 34 -17.46 -9.48 -7.19
CA GLU A 34 -16.91 -8.88 -8.41
C GLU A 34 -15.38 -8.88 -8.39
N TRP A 35 -14.79 -9.13 -9.55
CA TRP A 35 -13.35 -9.03 -9.74
C TRP A 35 -12.90 -7.59 -9.69
N CYS A 36 -11.83 -7.34 -8.95
CA CYS A 36 -11.23 -6.02 -8.84
C CYS A 36 -9.71 -6.13 -8.91
N GLY A 37 -9.07 -5.13 -9.53
CA GLY A 37 -7.62 -5.03 -9.54
C GLY A 37 -7.12 -4.50 -8.21
N ILE A 38 -6.24 -5.27 -7.56
CA ILE A 38 -5.49 -4.81 -6.40
C ILE A 38 -4.33 -3.96 -6.93
N LEU A 39 -4.40 -2.67 -6.65
CA LEU A 39 -3.26 -1.79 -6.83
C LEU A 39 -2.36 -1.92 -5.61
N PHE A 40 -1.33 -2.76 -5.68
CA PHE A 40 -0.24 -2.69 -4.71
C PHE A 40 0.66 -1.46 -4.87
N SER A 41 0.35 -0.55 -5.80
CA SER A 41 1.08 0.69 -6.07
C SER A 41 0.05 1.75 -6.44
N PHE A 42 -0.35 2.63 -5.52
CA PHE A 42 0.29 3.93 -5.26
C PHE A 42 0.40 4.30 -3.76
N ALA A 43 0.03 3.40 -2.85
CA ALA A 43 0.26 3.60 -1.42
C ALA A 43 1.70 3.24 -0.99
N TYR A 44 2.39 2.48 -1.83
CA TYR A 44 3.76 2.06 -1.60
C TYR A 44 4.81 3.08 -2.06
N ASP A 45 4.46 4.01 -2.96
CA ASP A 45 5.40 5.05 -3.46
C ASP A 45 5.54 6.28 -2.56
N LEU A 46 4.76 6.38 -1.48
CA LEU A 46 4.89 7.49 -0.51
C LEU A 46 5.75 7.14 0.71
N CYS A 47 6.14 5.86 0.88
CA CYS A 47 6.94 5.44 2.02
C CYS A 47 8.04 4.41 1.71
N ILE A 48 8.09 3.80 0.50
CA ILE A 48 9.28 3.07 0.07
C ILE A 48 10.37 4.08 -0.32
N ASN A 49 11.55 3.92 0.27
CA ASN A 49 12.81 4.58 -0.11
C ASN A 49 12.98 6.06 0.27
N LYS A 50 12.37 6.51 1.37
CA LYS A 50 12.94 7.66 2.05
C LYS A 50 14.16 7.18 2.83
N GLY A 51 15.35 7.41 2.30
CA GLY A 51 16.62 6.98 2.91
C GLY A 51 16.81 5.46 3.09
N GLY A 52 16.01 4.60 2.45
CA GLY A 52 16.13 3.13 2.53
C GLY A 52 15.37 2.45 3.69
N TYR A 53 14.40 3.13 4.32
CA TYR A 53 13.60 2.57 5.41
C TYR A 53 12.22 2.07 4.93
N PRO A 54 11.67 1.03 5.59
CA PRO A 54 10.33 0.52 5.28
C PRO A 54 9.22 1.48 5.77
N CYS A 55 7.99 1.25 5.31
CA CYS A 55 6.80 1.90 5.86
C CYS A 55 6.44 1.29 7.23
N CYS A 56 5.78 2.05 8.10
CA CYS A 56 5.24 1.47 9.35
C CYS A 56 4.04 0.56 9.02
N ASP A 57 3.96 -0.62 9.65
CA ASP A 57 2.86 -1.58 9.43
C ASP A 57 1.52 -1.00 9.92
N TYR A 58 1.58 -0.15 10.94
CA TYR A 58 0.43 0.57 11.51
C TYR A 58 0.69 2.06 11.66
N ILE A 59 -0.39 2.84 11.78
CA ILE A 59 -0.30 4.28 12.10
C ILE A 59 0.28 4.42 13.51
N THR A 60 1.57 4.73 13.59
CA THR A 60 2.29 4.96 14.84
C THR A 60 2.39 6.46 15.15
N LYS A 61 2.78 6.79 16.38
CA LYS A 61 3.03 8.17 16.80
C LYS A 61 4.22 8.72 16.01
N VAL A 62 4.07 9.92 15.45
CA VAL A 62 5.18 10.65 14.85
C VAL A 62 6.20 10.99 15.92
N VAL A 63 7.41 10.45 15.78
CA VAL A 63 8.54 10.71 16.69
C VAL A 63 9.57 11.64 16.05
N TYR A 64 9.59 11.73 14.72
CA TYR A 64 10.52 12.57 13.99
C TYR A 64 9.91 13.07 12.67
N THR A 65 10.35 14.24 12.21
CA THR A 65 9.88 14.83 10.94
C THR A 65 11.01 15.61 10.29
N ASP A 66 11.24 15.36 9.01
CA ASP A 66 12.27 16.02 8.19
C ASP A 66 11.74 16.34 6.77
N GLU A 67 12.64 16.64 5.82
CA GLU A 67 12.31 16.87 4.41
C GLU A 67 11.72 15.63 3.70
N ASP A 68 12.04 14.47 4.25
CA ASP A 68 11.50 13.17 3.89
C ASP A 68 10.14 12.90 4.60
N GLY A 69 9.67 13.76 5.50
CA GLY A 69 8.32 13.69 6.06
C GLY A 69 8.31 13.06 7.43
N LYS A 70 7.25 12.31 7.77
CA LYS A 70 6.99 11.88 9.15
C LYS A 70 7.51 10.47 9.40
N TRP A 71 8.09 10.26 10.57
CA TRP A 71 8.77 9.03 10.92
C TRP A 71 8.31 8.47 12.25
N GLY A 72 8.30 7.15 12.32
CA GLY A 72 7.90 6.33 13.45
C GLY A 72 8.96 5.31 13.81
N ILE A 73 8.81 4.72 14.99
CA ILE A 73 9.59 3.55 15.41
C ILE A 73 8.62 2.41 15.70
N GLU A 74 8.85 1.28 15.05
CA GLU A 74 8.08 0.05 15.21
C GLU A 74 9.02 -1.11 15.48
N LYS A 75 8.77 -1.87 16.55
CA LYS A 75 9.59 -3.03 16.96
C LYS A 75 11.11 -2.69 17.06
N GLY A 76 11.42 -1.42 17.37
CA GLY A 76 12.79 -0.91 17.46
C GLY A 76 13.42 -0.46 16.13
N ASN A 77 12.69 -0.51 15.02
CA ASN A 77 13.16 -0.10 13.69
C ASN A 77 12.49 1.18 13.22
N TRP A 78 13.23 2.00 12.47
CA TRP A 78 12.70 3.19 11.82
C TRP A 78 11.77 2.81 10.67
N CYS A 79 10.66 3.53 10.59
CA CYS A 79 9.68 3.36 9.54
C CYS A 79 9.01 4.69 9.16
N GLY A 80 8.64 4.84 7.89
CA GLY A 80 7.93 6.02 7.39
C GLY A 80 6.45 6.00 7.79
N ILE A 81 5.94 7.13 8.32
CA ILE A 81 4.53 7.31 8.68
C ILE A 81 3.78 7.94 7.51
N ARG A 82 2.69 7.28 7.11
CA ARG A 82 1.74 7.79 6.12
C ARG A 82 1.05 9.05 6.64
N SER A 83 1.15 10.16 5.89
CA SER A 83 0.33 11.36 6.12
C SER A 83 -1.01 11.29 5.40
#